data_AF-A0A6M3IWR2-F1
#
_entry.id   AF-A0A6M3IWR2-F1
#
_cell.length_a   1.000
_cell.length_b   1.000
_cell.length_c   1.000
_cell.angle_alpha   90.00
_cell.angle_beta   90.00
_cell.angle_gamma   90.00
#
_symmetry.space_group_name_H-M   'P 1'
#
loop_
_entity.id
_entity.type
_entity.pdbx_description
1 polymer ?
#
loop_
_entity_poly.entity_id
_entity_poly.type
_entity_poly.pdbx_seq_one_letter_code
_entity_poly.pdbx_strand_id
1 'polypeptide(L)'
;MLRVRVEADLDLGAAGPWGTFGHWKSYTVEHDLRQVFPTVRLTAGGGAQEVEELGEALARNPTARIRVDGTLVATCRVTSDVASYSRGAGRVVSLVGSGLTQAAAVDAMPLGWRPGAMTIAEAAADIMRPVGVMVVAEATQAQVDVARRRTVTRVTTTGTALGTGVGFVPGTEATTRITTTVADDRKVRPRVGETRLGFLRRMLTEHKLLCWETPDGKLFIGLPQPASAEPALTLTTCERDAGEGRIREVSRTRRYGTQHTMIRVVGRGGRGGSRNIDATATDATLIARGWNATAIVEAADLRGQVEAQRRADLAMSAARLAAFEVQVKISGHGQGASMAAMDRNVAIHAPEAGLRNSRVYCIRRSFEHSRQGGTLTSLTLVRRGLWSAGQ
;
A
#
# COMPACT_ATOMS: atom_id res chain seq x y z
N MET A 1 -1.16 15.03 -28.45
CA MET A 1 -0.90 13.62 -28.10
C MET A 1 0.37 13.60 -27.23
N LEU A 2 0.23 13.74 -25.91
CA LEU A 2 1.37 13.73 -25.00
C LEU A 2 1.99 12.33 -24.99
N ARG A 3 3.27 12.23 -25.40
CA ARG A 3 4.05 11.00 -25.25
C ARG A 3 4.46 10.91 -23.79
N VAL A 4 3.77 10.08 -23.03
CA VAL A 4 4.18 9.74 -21.66
C VAL A 4 5.50 8.99 -21.75
N ARG A 5 6.57 9.61 -21.24
CA ARG A 5 7.91 9.02 -21.23
C ARG A 5 8.09 8.30 -19.91
N VAL A 6 8.22 6.98 -19.97
CA VAL A 6 8.69 6.22 -18.83
C VAL A 6 10.20 6.13 -18.92
N GLU A 7 10.85 6.72 -17.93
CA GLU A 7 12.29 6.72 -17.80
C GLU A 7 12.65 5.74 -16.69
N ALA A 8 13.40 4.70 -17.05
CA ALA A 8 14.04 3.81 -16.10
C ALA A 8 15.51 4.21 -16.04
N ASP A 9 15.91 4.88 -14.97
CA ASP A 9 17.34 5.08 -14.68
C ASP A 9 17.83 3.84 -13.93
N LEU A 10 18.71 3.07 -14.58
CA LEU A 10 19.35 1.90 -13.99
C LEU A 10 20.64 2.35 -13.30
N ASP A 11 20.64 2.33 -11.98
CA ASP A 11 21.87 2.52 -11.20
C ASP A 11 22.60 1.18 -11.07
N LEU A 12 23.78 1.11 -11.69
CA LEU A 12 24.57 -0.11 -11.78
C LEU A 12 25.79 -0.15 -10.86
N GLY A 13 26.04 0.91 -10.08
CA GLY A 13 27.19 1.00 -9.18
C GLY A 13 28.54 1.03 -9.92
N ALA A 14 29.35 2.04 -9.63
CA ALA A 14 30.72 2.29 -10.13
C ALA A 14 30.96 2.32 -11.66
N ALA A 15 30.02 1.93 -12.51
CA ALA A 15 30.16 1.86 -13.96
C ALA A 15 29.09 2.66 -14.70
N GLY A 16 29.00 3.97 -14.42
CA GLY A 16 28.23 4.95 -15.19
C GLY A 16 26.70 4.75 -15.24
N PRO A 17 25.91 5.81 -15.47
CA PRO A 17 24.49 5.67 -15.74
C PRO A 17 24.34 5.02 -17.13
N TRP A 18 23.75 3.83 -17.19
CA TRP A 18 23.17 3.39 -18.44
C TRP A 18 22.04 4.35 -18.75
N GLY A 19 22.08 4.96 -19.93
CA GLY A 19 21.22 6.08 -20.30
C GLY A 19 19.73 5.78 -20.10
N THR A 20 18.94 6.84 -19.99
CA THR A 20 17.49 6.76 -19.82
C THR A 20 16.83 5.93 -20.94
N PHE A 21 16.35 4.74 -20.60
CA PHE A 21 15.60 3.92 -21.56
C PHE A 21 14.15 4.42 -21.61
N GLY A 22 13.81 5.13 -22.70
CA GLY A 22 12.53 5.82 -22.86
C GLY A 22 11.50 5.14 -23.78
N HIS A 23 11.87 4.04 -24.44
CA HIS A 23 11.08 3.41 -25.50
C HIS A 23 10.41 2.11 -25.03
N TRP A 24 9.45 2.23 -24.12
CA TRP A 24 8.66 1.09 -23.63
C TRP A 24 7.43 0.84 -24.52
N LYS A 25 7.24 -0.40 -24.98
CA LYS A 25 6.03 -0.80 -25.73
C LYS A 25 4.81 -0.89 -24.81
N SER A 26 5.05 -1.29 -23.57
CA SER A 26 4.04 -1.31 -22.51
C SER A 26 4.70 -1.23 -21.14
N TYR A 27 3.96 -0.74 -20.16
CA TYR A 27 4.36 -0.82 -18.76
C TYR A 27 3.16 -0.98 -17.83
N THR A 28 3.43 -1.50 -16.65
CA THR A 28 2.52 -1.56 -15.51
C THR A 28 3.30 -1.21 -14.25
N VAL A 29 2.89 -0.16 -13.54
CA VAL A 29 3.44 0.21 -12.23
C VAL A 29 2.31 0.17 -11.22
N GLU A 30 2.32 -0.87 -10.39
CA GLU A 30 1.27 -1.12 -9.40
C GLU A 30 1.75 -0.77 -8.01
N HIS A 31 0.91 -0.05 -7.28
CA HIS A 31 1.03 0.06 -5.83
C HIS A 31 -0.31 -0.32 -5.21
N ASP A 32 -0.27 -1.05 -4.10
CA ASP A 32 -1.45 -1.48 -3.34
C ASP A 32 -1.13 -1.37 -1.86
N LEU A 33 -1.90 -0.64 -1.04
CA LEU A 33 -1.69 -0.50 0.41
C LEU A 33 -1.81 -1.83 1.18
N ARG A 34 -2.37 -2.88 0.56
CA ARG A 34 -2.37 -4.26 1.11
C ARG A 34 -0.99 -4.92 0.97
N GLN A 35 -0.21 -4.45 0.00
CA GLN A 35 1.17 -4.85 -0.28
C GLN A 35 2.11 -3.72 0.19
N VAL A 36 3.30 -4.05 0.70
CA VAL A 36 4.18 -2.97 1.20
C VAL A 36 4.98 -2.34 0.06
N PHE A 37 5.47 -3.15 -0.87
CA PHE A 37 6.25 -2.68 -2.02
C PHE A 37 5.40 -2.63 -3.29
N PRO A 38 5.71 -1.72 -4.23
CA PRO A 38 5.17 -1.74 -5.58
C PRO A 38 5.67 -2.93 -6.39
N THR A 39 4.90 -3.27 -7.43
CA THR A 39 5.32 -4.18 -8.50
C THR A 39 5.45 -3.39 -9.80
N VAL A 40 6.54 -3.62 -10.53
CA VAL A 40 6.84 -2.95 -11.80
C VAL A 40 6.98 -4.00 -12.89
N ARG A 41 6.31 -3.80 -14.02
CA ARG A 41 6.53 -4.56 -15.25
C ARG A 41 6.77 -3.60 -16.40
N LEU A 42 7.88 -3.74 -17.10
CA LEU A 42 8.23 -2.93 -18.27
C LEU A 42 8.49 -3.86 -19.44
N THR A 43 7.92 -3.58 -20.61
CA THR A 43 8.19 -4.38 -21.81
C THR A 43 8.76 -3.50 -22.90
N ALA A 44 10.01 -3.76 -23.25
CA ALA A 44 10.67 -3.18 -24.40
C ALA A 44 10.57 -4.15 -25.59
N GLY A 45 10.60 -3.60 -26.78
CA GLY A 45 10.95 -4.40 -27.94
C GLY A 45 11.59 -3.51 -28.98
N GLY A 46 12.62 -4.04 -29.62
CA GLY A 46 13.54 -3.25 -30.42
C GLY A 46 14.48 -4.15 -31.22
N GLY A 47 15.59 -3.57 -31.65
CA GLY A 47 16.64 -4.28 -32.38
C GLY A 47 17.26 -5.39 -31.53
N ALA A 48 17.94 -6.33 -32.20
CA ALA A 48 18.66 -7.42 -31.54
C ALA A 48 19.65 -6.93 -30.48
N GLN A 49 20.36 -5.86 -30.80
CA GLN A 49 21.41 -5.26 -29.98
C GLN A 49 20.85 -4.54 -28.74
N GLU A 50 19.80 -3.73 -28.87
CA GLU A 50 19.19 -3.01 -27.73
C GLU A 50 18.66 -3.97 -26.66
N VAL A 51 18.11 -5.11 -27.10
CA VAL A 51 17.60 -6.17 -26.22
C VAL A 51 18.73 -6.87 -25.47
N GLU A 52 19.86 -7.09 -26.13
CA GLU A 52 21.04 -7.75 -25.56
C GLU A 52 21.75 -6.83 -24.57
N GLU A 53 21.97 -5.57 -24.92
CA GLU A 53 22.52 -4.53 -24.03
C GLU A 53 21.66 -4.35 -22.77
N LEU A 54 20.34 -4.34 -22.94
CA LEU A 54 19.41 -4.30 -21.80
C LEU A 54 19.57 -5.56 -20.93
N GLY A 55 19.64 -6.75 -21.52
CA GLY A 55 19.88 -8.01 -20.79
C GLY A 55 21.18 -7.99 -19.98
N GLU A 56 22.29 -7.53 -20.56
CA GLU A 56 23.58 -7.42 -19.87
C GLU A 56 23.54 -6.41 -18.72
N ALA A 57 22.86 -5.28 -18.91
CA ALA A 57 22.65 -4.30 -17.85
C ALA A 57 21.87 -4.92 -16.68
N LEU A 58 20.89 -5.78 -16.97
CA LEU A 58 20.02 -6.38 -15.96
C LEU A 58 20.65 -7.54 -15.20
N ALA A 59 21.60 -8.26 -15.81
CA ALA A 59 22.34 -9.33 -15.15
C ALA A 59 23.03 -8.88 -13.85
N ARG A 60 23.26 -7.57 -13.68
CA ARG A 60 23.84 -6.95 -12.48
C ARG A 60 22.82 -6.65 -11.36
N ASN A 61 21.56 -7.03 -11.53
CA ASN A 61 20.48 -6.77 -10.56
C ASN A 61 20.37 -5.28 -10.16
N PRO A 62 20.23 -4.37 -11.14
CA PRO A 62 20.22 -2.93 -10.89
C PRO A 62 19.02 -2.50 -10.04
N THR A 63 19.22 -1.37 -9.36
CA THR A 63 18.12 -0.56 -8.85
C THR A 63 17.62 0.34 -9.99
N ALA A 64 16.32 0.30 -10.27
CA ALA A 64 15.66 1.09 -11.28
C ALA A 64 14.80 2.18 -10.62
N ARG A 65 14.95 3.43 -11.09
CA ARG A 65 14.02 4.52 -10.76
C ARG A 65 13.07 4.74 -11.91
N ILE A 66 11.77 4.57 -11.64
CA ILE A 66 10.72 4.67 -12.65
C ILE A 66 10.07 6.04 -12.54
N ARG A 67 10.21 6.84 -13.59
CA ARG A 67 9.47 8.10 -13.73
C ARG A 67 8.37 7.97 -14.76
N VAL A 68 7.25 8.62 -14.51
CA VAL A 68 6.12 8.78 -15.43
C VAL A 68 5.89 10.28 -15.56
N ASP A 69 5.98 10.82 -16.78
CA ASP A 69 5.86 12.26 -17.03
C ASP A 69 6.81 13.10 -16.16
N GLY A 70 8.06 12.64 -16.02
CA GLY A 70 9.09 13.27 -15.18
C GLY A 70 8.90 13.10 -13.67
N THR A 71 7.77 12.55 -13.22
CA THR A 71 7.50 12.32 -11.80
C THR A 71 7.95 10.93 -11.38
N LEU A 72 8.74 10.83 -10.30
CA LEU A 72 9.13 9.54 -9.74
C LEU A 72 7.89 8.81 -9.20
N VAL A 73 7.61 7.62 -9.73
CA VAL A 73 6.46 6.82 -9.33
C VAL A 73 6.83 5.57 -8.55
N ALA A 74 8.02 5.02 -8.76
CA ALA A 74 8.53 3.87 -8.03
C ALA A 74 10.06 3.82 -8.08
N THR A 75 10.67 3.24 -7.04
CA THR A 75 12.05 2.76 -7.06
C THR A 75 11.99 1.27 -6.81
N CYS A 76 12.60 0.47 -7.68
CA CYS A 76 12.50 -0.98 -7.59
C CYS A 76 13.83 -1.65 -7.88
N ARG A 77 13.98 -2.90 -7.43
CA ARG A 77 15.03 -3.80 -7.86
C ARG A 77 14.48 -4.72 -8.94
N VAL A 78 15.23 -4.93 -10.03
CA VAL A 78 14.79 -5.86 -11.07
C VAL A 78 14.98 -7.29 -10.59
N THR A 79 13.89 -8.03 -10.49
CA THR A 79 13.87 -9.40 -9.94
C THR A 79 13.96 -10.47 -11.01
N SER A 80 13.47 -10.18 -12.21
CA SER A 80 13.59 -11.07 -13.36
C SER A 80 13.45 -10.30 -14.66
N ASP A 81 14.08 -10.85 -15.69
CA ASP A 81 13.87 -10.49 -17.08
C ASP A 81 13.37 -11.71 -17.86
N VAL A 82 12.54 -11.44 -18.86
CA VAL A 82 12.01 -12.46 -19.77
C VAL A 82 12.26 -11.96 -21.18
N ALA A 83 13.30 -12.50 -21.81
CA ALA A 83 13.55 -12.33 -23.23
C ALA A 83 12.74 -13.37 -24.02
N SER A 84 12.00 -12.90 -25.02
CA SER A 84 11.26 -13.77 -25.95
C SER A 84 11.47 -13.31 -27.38
N TYR A 85 11.44 -14.27 -28.31
CA TYR A 85 11.54 -14.02 -29.73
C TYR A 85 10.42 -14.75 -30.47
N SER A 86 9.78 -14.04 -31.39
CA SER A 86 8.92 -14.67 -32.39
C SER A 86 9.13 -14.03 -33.75
N ARG A 87 8.91 -14.82 -34.82
CA ARG A 87 9.04 -14.33 -36.21
C ARG A 87 8.09 -13.16 -36.52
N GLY A 88 6.95 -13.06 -35.84
CA GLY A 88 5.95 -12.01 -36.05
C GLY A 88 6.05 -10.79 -35.13
N ALA A 89 6.44 -10.97 -33.86
CA ALA A 89 6.50 -9.87 -32.88
C ALA A 89 7.91 -9.28 -32.69
N GLY A 90 8.94 -9.91 -33.28
CA GLY A 90 10.34 -9.56 -33.09
C GLY A 90 10.88 -10.06 -31.75
N ARG A 91 12.01 -9.47 -31.31
CA ARG A 91 12.54 -9.67 -29.96
C ARG A 91 11.84 -8.74 -28.98
N VAL A 92 11.48 -9.28 -27.82
CA VAL A 92 10.80 -8.58 -26.74
C VAL A 92 11.50 -8.93 -25.43
N VAL A 93 11.75 -7.93 -24.60
CA VAL A 93 12.26 -8.12 -23.24
C VAL A 93 11.24 -7.53 -22.28
N SER A 94 10.82 -8.35 -21.33
CA SER A 94 9.96 -7.93 -20.23
C SER A 94 10.74 -7.95 -18.92
N LEU A 95 10.74 -6.83 -18.22
CA LEU A 95 11.34 -6.66 -16.91
C LEU A 95 10.28 -6.75 -15.85
N VAL A 96 10.56 -7.49 -14.79
CA VAL A 96 9.74 -7.53 -13.59
C VAL A 96 10.60 -7.10 -12.42
N GLY A 97 10.19 -6.03 -11.76
CA GLY A 97 10.82 -5.51 -10.57
C GLY A 97 9.83 -5.38 -9.42
N SER A 98 10.37 -5.28 -8.22
CA SER A 98 9.62 -5.04 -6.99
C SER A 98 10.31 -3.97 -6.17
N GLY A 99 9.56 -3.26 -5.33
CA GLY A 99 10.12 -2.23 -4.45
C GLY A 99 11.26 -2.72 -3.55
N LEU A 100 12.05 -1.78 -3.05
CA LEU A 100 13.23 -2.07 -2.23
C LEU A 100 12.89 -2.78 -0.92
N THR A 101 11.67 -2.57 -0.39
CA THR A 101 11.16 -3.25 0.81
C THR A 101 10.88 -4.73 0.60
N GLN A 102 10.88 -5.23 -0.65
CA GLN A 102 10.75 -6.66 -0.93
C GLN A 102 11.86 -7.48 -0.26
N ALA A 103 13.07 -6.93 -0.10
CA ALA A 103 14.16 -7.61 0.60
C ALA A 103 13.76 -8.00 2.05
N ALA A 104 13.04 -7.13 2.77
CA ALA A 104 12.52 -7.45 4.10
C ALA A 104 11.41 -8.51 4.09
N ALA A 105 10.76 -8.72 2.95
CA ALA A 105 9.70 -9.71 2.79
C ALA A 105 10.24 -11.14 2.67
N VAL A 106 11.51 -11.31 2.28
CA VAL A 106 12.18 -12.61 2.15
C VAL A 106 13.23 -12.85 3.24
N ASP A 107 13.72 -11.79 3.88
CA ASP A 107 14.77 -11.86 4.89
C ASP A 107 14.21 -12.14 6.30
N ALA A 108 14.78 -13.12 7.00
CA ALA A 108 14.24 -13.68 8.23
C ALA A 108 14.52 -12.81 9.46
N MET A 109 13.51 -12.54 10.29
CA MET A 109 13.67 -11.75 11.50
C MET A 109 14.49 -12.51 12.58
N PRO A 110 15.55 -11.93 13.16
CA PRO A 110 16.33 -12.60 14.20
C PRO A 110 15.50 -12.88 15.47
N LEU A 111 15.42 -14.13 15.93
CA LEU A 111 14.66 -14.52 17.13
C LEU A 111 15.13 -13.81 18.42
N GLY A 112 16.40 -13.42 18.45
CA GLY A 112 17.01 -12.68 19.55
C GLY A 112 16.65 -11.20 19.60
N TRP A 113 16.02 -10.64 18.56
CA TRP A 113 15.71 -9.22 18.50
C TRP A 113 14.78 -8.79 19.64
N ARG A 114 15.09 -7.65 20.24
CA ARG A 114 14.31 -7.05 21.32
C ARG A 114 14.21 -5.54 21.08
N PRO A 115 13.01 -4.94 21.21
CA PRO A 115 12.82 -3.51 20.97
C PRO A 115 13.44 -2.63 22.07
N GLY A 116 13.76 -3.15 23.25
CA GLY A 116 14.25 -2.33 24.36
C GLY A 116 13.30 -1.18 24.70
N ALA A 117 13.83 0.03 24.84
CA ALA A 117 13.07 1.25 25.07
C ALA A 117 12.77 2.05 23.77
N MET A 118 12.86 1.42 22.60
CA MET A 118 12.67 2.09 21.31
C MET A 118 11.22 2.55 21.11
N THR A 119 11.06 3.68 20.42
CA THR A 119 9.81 4.06 19.76
C THR A 119 9.48 3.13 18.60
N ILE A 120 8.23 3.13 18.13
CA ILE A 120 7.82 2.32 16.97
C ILE A 120 8.66 2.68 15.72
N ALA A 121 8.92 3.97 15.52
CA ALA A 121 9.72 4.44 14.39
C ALA A 121 11.17 3.94 14.47
N GLU A 122 11.79 4.00 15.65
CA GLU A 122 13.14 3.47 15.89
C GLU A 122 13.20 1.96 15.73
N ALA A 123 12.20 1.23 16.26
CA ALA A 123 12.10 -0.22 16.10
C ALA A 123 11.95 -0.60 14.64
N ALA A 124 11.11 0.10 13.87
CA ALA A 124 10.96 -0.13 12.44
C ALA A 124 12.25 0.15 11.68
N ALA A 125 12.95 1.26 11.99
CA ALA A 125 14.24 1.58 11.40
C ALA A 125 15.29 0.51 11.71
N ASP A 126 15.31 -0.01 12.94
CA ASP A 126 16.21 -1.10 13.35
C ASP A 126 15.93 -2.41 12.61
N ILE A 127 14.65 -2.78 12.47
CA ILE A 127 14.22 -3.96 11.70
C ILE A 127 14.62 -3.86 10.23
N MET A 128 14.49 -2.67 9.62
CA MET A 128 14.73 -2.45 8.20
C MET A 128 16.21 -2.14 7.86
N ARG A 129 17.03 -1.75 8.84
CA ARG A 129 18.45 -1.41 8.65
C ARG A 129 19.26 -2.48 7.91
N PRO A 130 19.14 -3.79 8.23
CA PRO A 130 19.95 -4.82 7.57
C PRO A 130 19.66 -4.99 6.08
N VAL A 131 18.46 -4.61 5.62
CA VAL A 131 18.08 -4.68 4.20
C VAL A 131 18.33 -3.37 3.45
N GLY A 132 18.94 -2.37 4.11
CA GLY A 132 19.29 -1.09 3.50
C GLY A 132 18.10 -0.17 3.20
N VAL A 133 16.93 -0.40 3.81
CA VAL A 133 15.74 0.41 3.59
C VAL A 133 15.62 1.48 4.66
N MET A 134 15.50 2.74 4.24
CA MET A 134 15.23 3.86 5.13
C MET A 134 13.76 3.89 5.54
N VAL A 135 13.50 4.25 6.80
CA VAL A 135 12.14 4.39 7.34
C VAL A 135 11.81 5.87 7.53
N VAL A 136 10.63 6.26 7.07
CA VAL A 136 10.03 7.58 7.26
C VAL A 136 8.73 7.38 8.05
N ALA A 137 8.56 8.13 9.13
CA ALA A 137 7.38 8.03 9.97
C ALA A 137 6.64 9.37 9.98
N GLU A 138 5.33 9.34 9.81
CA GLU A 138 4.46 10.51 9.96
C GLU A 138 3.53 10.32 11.17
N ALA A 139 3.41 11.34 12.00
CA ALA A 139 2.40 11.38 13.06
C ALA A 139 1.32 12.40 12.68
N THR A 140 0.28 11.93 12.01
CA THR A 140 -0.89 12.75 11.72
C THR A 140 -1.77 12.83 12.97
N GLN A 141 -2.22 14.03 13.35
CA GLN A 141 -3.10 14.29 14.50
C GLN A 141 -4.38 13.45 14.41
N ALA A 142 -4.54 12.50 15.34
CA ALA A 142 -5.84 11.92 15.66
C ALA A 142 -5.92 11.72 17.18
N GLN A 143 -6.88 12.39 17.83
CA GLN A 143 -7.28 12.08 19.20
C GLN A 143 -7.87 10.67 19.21
N VAL A 144 -7.17 9.73 19.85
CA VAL A 144 -7.78 8.46 20.26
C VAL A 144 -8.29 8.66 21.67
N ASP A 145 -9.61 8.58 21.84
CA ASP A 145 -10.29 8.72 23.12
C ASP A 145 -9.87 7.58 24.07
N VAL A 146 -9.20 7.95 25.17
CA VAL A 146 -8.59 7.02 26.13
C VAL A 146 -9.62 6.68 27.22
N ALA A 147 -10.62 5.90 26.87
CA ALA A 147 -11.42 5.21 27.87
C ALA A 147 -10.69 3.93 28.32
N ARG A 148 -9.85 4.10 29.35
CA ARG A 148 -9.25 3.08 30.25
C ARG A 148 -7.82 2.59 29.92
N ARG A 149 -6.91 3.13 30.74
CA ARG A 149 -5.56 2.68 31.16
C ARG A 149 -4.37 2.98 30.23
N ARG A 150 -3.69 4.07 30.63
CA ARG A 150 -2.26 4.41 30.53
C ARG A 150 -1.57 4.12 29.18
N THR A 151 -1.58 5.11 28.29
CA THR A 151 -0.40 5.79 27.70
C THR A 151 -0.93 7.01 26.94
N VAL A 152 -0.41 8.21 27.24
CA VAL A 152 -0.81 9.45 26.57
C VAL A 152 0.00 9.59 25.29
N THR A 153 -0.64 9.44 24.13
CA THR A 153 -0.05 9.81 22.84
C THR A 153 -0.33 11.29 22.60
N ARG A 154 0.62 12.17 22.93
CA ARG A 154 0.58 13.58 22.52
C ARG A 154 1.52 13.75 21.33
N VAL A 155 0.95 14.04 20.17
CA VAL A 155 1.70 14.39 18.95
C VAL A 155 1.64 15.91 18.80
N THR A 156 2.80 16.56 18.79
CA THR A 156 2.96 17.99 18.50
C THR A 156 3.59 18.12 17.13
N THR A 157 2.86 18.67 16.17
CA THR A 157 3.41 19.01 14.86
C THR A 157 4.13 20.35 14.96
N THR A 158 5.40 20.40 14.55
CA THR A 158 6.12 21.66 14.31
C THR A 158 6.68 21.57 12.89
N GLY A 159 6.03 22.26 11.95
CA GLY A 159 6.42 22.23 10.53
C GLY A 159 5.38 22.88 9.65
N THR A 160 5.82 23.79 8.78
CA THR A 160 5.00 24.64 7.92
C THR A 160 4.33 23.83 6.82
N ALA A 161 3.00 23.90 6.74
CA ALA A 161 2.26 23.41 5.59
C ALA A 161 2.59 24.29 4.37
N LEU A 162 3.22 23.70 3.35
CA LEU A 162 3.34 24.31 2.03
C LEU A 162 3.00 23.30 0.94
N GLY A 163 1.85 23.57 0.30
CA GLY A 163 1.79 23.70 -1.16
C GLY A 163 1.84 22.46 -2.04
N THR A 164 0.67 22.16 -2.61
CA THR A 164 0.42 21.70 -4.00
C THR A 164 1.06 20.41 -4.50
N GLY A 165 0.19 19.40 -4.70
CA GLY A 165 0.31 18.39 -5.76
C GLY A 165 1.45 17.39 -5.57
N VAL A 166 1.15 16.11 -5.74
CA VAL A 166 2.10 15.00 -5.57
C VAL A 166 2.38 14.68 -4.10
N GLY A 167 2.23 13.39 -3.75
CA GLY A 167 2.71 12.89 -2.46
C GLY A 167 4.19 13.22 -2.31
N PHE A 168 4.60 13.58 -1.08
CA PHE A 168 5.98 13.77 -0.66
C PHE A 168 6.89 14.45 -1.71
N VAL A 169 6.98 15.78 -1.65
CA VAL A 169 8.01 16.52 -2.39
C VAL A 169 9.39 16.03 -1.90
N PRO A 170 10.25 15.46 -2.76
CA PRO A 170 11.60 15.08 -2.37
C PRO A 170 12.37 16.35 -1.96
N GLY A 171 12.71 16.47 -0.68
CA GLY A 171 13.50 17.59 -0.16
C GLY A 171 12.94 18.27 1.09
N THR A 172 11.70 17.99 1.49
CA THR A 172 11.15 18.46 2.77
C THR A 172 11.13 17.33 3.80
N GLU A 173 12.13 17.34 4.69
CA GLU A 173 12.18 16.47 5.87
C GLU A 173 11.10 16.88 6.88
N ALA A 174 9.85 16.47 6.65
CA ALA A 174 8.82 16.49 7.67
C ALA A 174 9.16 15.40 8.71
N THR A 175 10.08 15.72 9.62
CA THR A 175 10.49 14.83 10.71
C THR A 175 9.39 14.79 11.75
N THR A 176 8.40 13.92 11.55
CA THR A 176 7.30 13.78 12.51
C THR A 176 7.56 12.59 13.43
N ARG A 177 7.71 12.83 14.73
CA ARG A 177 8.03 11.77 15.70
C ARG A 177 6.79 11.00 16.13
N ILE A 178 6.73 9.71 15.79
CA ILE A 178 5.88 8.75 16.48
C ILE A 178 6.54 8.45 17.83
N THR A 179 6.03 9.04 18.91
CA THR A 179 6.60 8.92 20.27
C THR A 179 6.13 7.68 21.02
N THR A 180 5.24 6.86 20.45
CA THR A 180 4.77 5.63 21.08
C THR A 180 5.94 4.68 21.26
N THR A 181 6.31 4.41 22.51
CA THR A 181 7.33 3.44 22.89
C THR A 181 6.80 2.02 22.71
N VAL A 182 7.59 1.16 22.06
CA VAL A 182 7.35 -0.29 22.01
C VAL A 182 7.56 -0.94 23.41
N ALA A 183 8.20 -0.20 24.31
CA ALA A 183 8.77 -0.62 25.58
C ALA A 183 7.82 -1.33 26.57
N ASP A 184 6.49 -1.15 26.47
CA ASP A 184 5.56 -1.83 27.38
C ASP A 184 5.13 -3.22 26.91
N ASP A 185 5.48 -3.62 25.68
CA ASP A 185 5.06 -4.90 25.13
C ASP A 185 6.18 -5.96 25.15
N ARG A 186 6.39 -6.54 26.34
CA ARG A 186 7.24 -7.74 26.55
C ARG A 186 6.83 -8.95 25.66
N LYS A 187 5.76 -8.86 24.85
CA LYS A 187 5.20 -9.94 24.04
C LYS A 187 5.45 -9.83 22.53
N VAL A 188 6.05 -8.75 22.02
CA VAL A 188 6.38 -8.60 20.60
C VAL A 188 7.72 -9.28 20.30
N ARG A 189 7.71 -10.61 20.24
CA ARG A 189 8.87 -11.42 19.82
C ARG A 189 8.67 -11.95 18.40
N PRO A 190 9.73 -12.03 17.58
CA PRO A 190 9.67 -12.70 16.28
C PRO A 190 9.28 -14.17 16.44
N ARG A 191 8.50 -14.69 15.50
CA ARG A 191 8.16 -16.12 15.39
C ARG A 191 9.23 -16.84 14.56
N VAL A 192 9.34 -18.16 14.72
CA VAL A 192 10.26 -18.98 13.91
C VAL A 192 9.88 -18.86 12.44
N GLY A 193 10.84 -18.48 11.59
CA GLY A 193 10.63 -18.27 10.16
C GLY A 193 9.86 -17.01 9.77
N GLU A 194 9.53 -16.13 10.73
CA GLU A 194 8.87 -14.85 10.42
C GLU A 194 9.84 -13.92 9.70
N THR A 195 9.39 -13.30 8.60
CA THR A 195 10.20 -12.35 7.84
C THR A 195 10.23 -11.00 8.54
N ARG A 196 11.25 -10.17 8.28
CA ARG A 196 11.35 -8.81 8.85
C ARG A 196 10.09 -8.00 8.59
N LEU A 197 9.58 -8.07 7.35
CA LEU A 197 8.35 -7.39 6.96
C LEU A 197 7.12 -7.97 7.65
N GLY A 198 7.02 -9.30 7.76
CA GLY A 198 5.92 -9.96 8.48
C GLY A 198 5.87 -9.54 9.95
N PHE A 199 7.03 -9.53 10.60
CA PHE A 199 7.19 -9.07 11.98
C PHE A 199 6.80 -7.59 12.14
N LEU A 200 7.31 -6.73 11.27
CA LEU A 200 7.00 -5.30 11.28
C LEU A 200 5.50 -5.04 11.09
N ARG A 201 4.86 -5.67 10.09
CA ARG A 201 3.42 -5.53 9.86
C ARG A 201 2.60 -5.95 11.08
N ARG A 202 2.98 -7.05 11.73
CA ARG A 202 2.32 -7.51 12.95
C ARG A 202 2.45 -6.50 14.09
N MET A 203 3.64 -5.93 14.29
CA MET A 203 3.88 -4.87 15.27
C MET A 203 3.08 -3.61 14.94
N LEU A 204 3.09 -3.14 13.70
CA LEU A 204 2.34 -1.94 13.31
C LEU A 204 0.83 -2.11 13.41
N THR A 205 0.32 -3.32 13.13
CA THR A 205 -1.08 -3.69 13.32
C THR A 205 -1.51 -3.58 14.79
N GLU A 206 -0.63 -3.86 15.75
CA GLU A 206 -0.89 -3.66 17.18
C GLU A 206 -1.13 -2.19 17.52
N HIS A 207 -0.45 -1.30 16.80
CA HIS A 207 -0.54 0.14 17.00
C HIS A 207 -1.48 0.85 16.01
N LYS A 208 -2.22 0.10 15.21
CA LYS A 208 -3.11 0.62 14.16
C LYS A 208 -2.38 1.56 13.17
N LEU A 209 -1.13 1.21 12.82
CA LEU A 209 -0.33 1.92 11.82
C LEU A 209 -0.20 1.12 10.52
N LEU A 210 -0.28 1.81 9.39
CA LEU A 210 -0.02 1.29 8.06
C LEU A 210 1.45 1.45 7.72
N CYS A 211 1.94 0.61 6.81
CA CYS A 211 3.21 0.83 6.16
C CYS A 211 3.15 0.51 4.67
N TRP A 212 3.81 1.34 3.86
CA TRP A 212 3.97 1.13 2.43
C TRP A 212 5.25 1.82 1.95
N GLU A 213 5.72 1.43 0.78
CA GLU A 213 6.91 1.99 0.16
C GLU A 213 6.55 3.26 -0.64
N THR A 214 7.32 4.32 -0.42
CA THR A 214 7.22 5.57 -1.16
C THR A 214 7.92 5.47 -2.52
N PRO A 215 7.62 6.35 -3.49
CA PRO A 215 8.26 6.32 -4.80
C PRO A 215 9.80 6.39 -4.79
N ASP A 216 10.40 6.97 -3.74
CA ASP A 216 11.85 7.05 -3.54
C ASP A 216 12.47 5.81 -2.86
N GLY A 217 11.67 4.77 -2.61
CA GLY A 217 12.13 3.49 -2.06
C GLY A 217 12.28 3.46 -0.54
N LYS A 218 11.70 4.44 0.17
CA LYS A 218 11.65 4.46 1.63
C LYS A 218 10.39 3.76 2.14
N LEU A 219 10.44 3.22 3.35
CA LEU A 219 9.26 2.69 4.02
C LEU A 219 8.57 3.82 4.78
N PHE A 220 7.36 4.19 4.36
CA PHE A 220 6.50 5.09 5.12
C PHE A 220 5.73 4.32 6.20
N ILE A 221 5.57 4.92 7.37
CA ILE A 221 4.72 4.42 8.47
C ILE A 221 3.82 5.55 8.95
N GLY A 222 2.51 5.31 8.99
CA GLY A 222 1.55 6.32 9.40
C GLY A 222 0.11 5.82 9.48
N LEU A 223 -0.80 6.76 9.72
CA LEU A 223 -2.25 6.51 9.66
C LEU A 223 -2.74 6.73 8.23
N PRO A 224 -3.85 6.08 7.82
CA PRO A 224 -4.50 6.44 6.57
C PRO A 224 -4.97 7.89 6.60
N GLN A 225 -4.98 8.53 5.43
CA GLN A 225 -5.49 9.89 5.28
C GLN A 225 -6.89 10.01 5.92
N PRO A 226 -7.12 11.04 6.76
CA PRO A 226 -8.39 11.16 7.46
C PRO A 226 -9.55 11.35 6.47
N ALA A 227 -10.72 10.84 6.86
CA ALA A 227 -11.92 10.96 6.05
C ALA A 227 -12.33 12.43 5.77
N SER A 228 -11.92 13.37 6.63
CA SER A 228 -12.16 14.80 6.46
C SER A 228 -11.28 15.47 5.41
N ALA A 229 -10.18 14.84 4.97
CA ALA A 229 -9.30 15.45 3.98
C ALA A 229 -10.00 15.63 2.62
N GLU A 230 -9.71 16.73 1.96
CA GLU A 230 -10.23 17.01 0.62
C GLU A 230 -9.76 15.96 -0.40
N PRO A 231 -10.61 15.64 -1.40
CA PRO A 231 -10.29 14.64 -2.40
C PRO A 231 -9.16 15.15 -3.31
N ALA A 232 -8.19 14.28 -3.58
CA ALA A 232 -7.06 14.59 -4.46
C ALA A 232 -7.48 14.61 -5.95
N LEU A 233 -8.52 13.86 -6.31
CA LEU A 233 -9.06 13.76 -7.67
C LEU A 233 -10.58 13.85 -7.64
N THR A 234 -11.16 14.43 -8.69
CA THR A 234 -12.60 14.49 -8.92
C THR A 234 -12.93 13.88 -10.27
N LEU A 235 -13.33 12.61 -10.23
CA LEU A 235 -13.54 11.77 -11.42
C LEU A 235 -15.01 11.79 -11.83
N THR A 236 -15.27 11.93 -13.12
CA THR A 236 -16.62 11.97 -13.69
C THR A 236 -16.72 11.14 -14.97
N THR A 237 -17.91 10.59 -15.23
CA THR A 237 -18.26 9.96 -16.51
C THR A 237 -18.83 10.96 -17.54
N CYS A 238 -19.18 12.17 -17.12
CA CYS A 238 -19.76 13.19 -18.00
C CYS A 238 -18.75 13.74 -19.01
N GLU A 239 -19.08 13.71 -20.31
CA GLU A 239 -18.13 14.06 -21.38
C GLU A 239 -17.70 15.53 -21.41
N ARG A 240 -18.57 16.45 -21.00
CA ARG A 240 -18.31 17.89 -21.07
C ARG A 240 -17.22 18.36 -20.11
N ASP A 241 -17.05 17.65 -19.00
CA ASP A 241 -16.14 18.03 -17.91
C ASP A 241 -14.85 17.18 -17.90
N ALA A 242 -14.75 16.23 -18.83
CA ALA A 242 -13.80 15.14 -18.73
C ALA A 242 -12.59 15.33 -19.66
N GLY A 243 -11.62 16.10 -19.17
CA GLY A 243 -10.25 16.13 -19.69
C GLY A 243 -9.44 14.88 -19.29
N GLU A 244 -8.16 15.06 -18.97
CA GLU A 244 -7.37 13.99 -18.33
C GLU A 244 -8.00 13.58 -16.98
N GLY A 245 -7.98 12.28 -16.67
CA GLY A 245 -8.68 11.75 -15.50
C GLY A 245 -10.14 11.40 -15.74
N ARG A 246 -10.61 11.42 -17.01
CA ARG A 246 -11.93 10.90 -17.40
C ARG A 246 -12.09 9.43 -17.00
N ILE A 247 -13.24 9.08 -16.40
CA ILE A 247 -13.63 7.69 -16.18
C ILE A 247 -13.92 7.02 -17.54
N ARG A 248 -13.20 5.95 -17.83
CA ARG A 248 -13.40 5.06 -18.98
C ARG A 248 -14.23 3.85 -18.60
N GLU A 249 -13.96 3.32 -17.42
CA GLU A 249 -14.66 2.16 -16.88
C GLU A 249 -14.86 2.37 -15.39
N VAL A 250 -16.02 2.00 -14.90
CA VAL A 250 -16.32 2.00 -13.47
C VAL A 250 -17.15 0.77 -13.15
N SER A 251 -16.68 -0.01 -12.19
CA SER A 251 -17.39 -1.15 -11.66
C SER A 251 -17.52 -1.01 -10.15
N ARG A 252 -18.66 -1.42 -9.62
CA ARG A 252 -18.93 -1.41 -8.18
C ARG A 252 -19.35 -2.79 -7.74
N THR A 253 -18.57 -3.38 -6.86
CA THR A 253 -18.85 -4.69 -6.28
C THR A 253 -19.36 -4.53 -4.86
N ARG A 254 -20.50 -5.18 -4.58
CA ARG A 254 -21.03 -5.35 -3.23
C ARG A 254 -21.09 -6.84 -2.93
N ARG A 255 -20.34 -7.27 -1.93
CA ARG A 255 -20.32 -8.68 -1.49
C ARG A 255 -21.12 -8.78 -0.20
N TYR A 256 -22.28 -9.41 -0.26
CA TYR A 256 -23.14 -9.61 0.89
C TYR A 256 -22.71 -10.83 1.73
N GLY A 257 -22.11 -11.85 1.11
CA GLY A 257 -21.64 -13.05 1.80
C GLY A 257 -20.47 -12.83 2.77
N THR A 258 -19.73 -11.72 2.63
CA THR A 258 -18.65 -11.34 3.54
C THR A 258 -19.12 -10.40 4.66
N GLN A 259 -20.41 -10.05 4.69
CA GLN A 259 -20.98 -9.17 5.71
C GLN A 259 -21.51 -10.01 6.87
N HIS A 260 -20.98 -9.76 8.06
CA HIS A 260 -21.40 -10.43 9.28
C HIS A 260 -21.93 -9.40 10.27
N THR A 261 -23.08 -9.71 10.89
CA THR A 261 -23.61 -8.94 12.02
C THR A 261 -22.86 -9.23 13.30
N MET A 262 -22.26 -10.42 13.39
CA MET A 262 -21.45 -10.84 14.53
C MET A 262 -20.30 -11.74 14.06
N ILE A 263 -19.08 -11.44 14.51
CA ILE A 263 -17.94 -12.33 14.39
C ILE A 263 -17.45 -12.69 15.78
N ARG A 264 -17.46 -13.99 16.10
CA ARG A 264 -16.98 -14.53 17.36
C ARG A 264 -15.62 -15.20 17.12
N VAL A 265 -14.59 -14.75 17.82
CA VAL A 265 -13.28 -15.40 17.86
C VAL A 265 -13.24 -16.30 19.08
N VAL A 266 -12.91 -17.58 18.89
CA VAL A 266 -12.80 -18.58 19.96
C VAL A 266 -11.44 -19.24 19.93
N GLY A 267 -10.89 -19.56 21.09
CA GLY A 267 -9.66 -20.32 21.18
C GLY A 267 -9.34 -20.74 22.60
N ARG A 268 -8.20 -21.40 22.74
CA ARG A 268 -7.68 -21.86 24.04
C ARG A 268 -6.39 -21.12 24.34
N GLY A 269 -6.29 -20.58 25.55
CA GLY A 269 -5.09 -19.94 26.08
C GLY A 269 -4.61 -20.57 27.38
N GLY A 270 -3.47 -20.08 27.88
CA GLY A 270 -2.80 -20.62 29.07
C GLY A 270 -1.86 -21.80 28.75
N ARG A 271 -1.02 -22.19 29.72
CA ARG A 271 -0.15 -23.38 29.58
C ARG A 271 -1.06 -24.61 29.40
N GLY A 272 -0.91 -25.31 28.28
CA GLY A 272 -1.70 -26.51 27.96
C GLY A 272 -3.13 -26.24 27.47
N GLY A 273 -3.51 -25.00 27.14
CA GLY A 273 -4.83 -24.68 26.59
C GLY A 273 -6.00 -24.81 27.59
N SER A 274 -5.72 -24.66 28.88
CA SER A 274 -6.71 -24.85 29.95
C SER A 274 -7.77 -23.77 30.08
N ARG A 275 -7.60 -22.61 29.42
CA ARG A 275 -8.54 -21.49 29.48
C ARG A 275 -9.22 -21.30 28.13
N ASN A 276 -10.54 -21.38 28.10
CA ASN A 276 -11.32 -20.91 26.96
C ASN A 276 -11.28 -19.38 26.90
N ILE A 277 -10.99 -18.86 25.73
CA ILE A 277 -10.96 -17.43 25.43
C ILE A 277 -11.95 -17.21 24.29
N ASP A 278 -12.89 -16.31 24.49
CA ASP A 278 -13.86 -15.95 23.46
C ASP A 278 -14.08 -14.44 23.44
N ALA A 279 -14.18 -13.88 22.24
CA ALA A 279 -14.48 -12.47 22.05
C ALA A 279 -15.39 -12.28 20.85
N THR A 280 -16.18 -11.22 20.88
CA THR A 280 -17.21 -10.97 19.87
C THR A 280 -17.14 -9.52 19.40
N ALA A 281 -17.19 -9.34 18.09
CA ALA A 281 -17.37 -8.05 17.45
C ALA A 281 -18.72 -8.03 16.71
N THR A 282 -19.43 -6.91 16.77
CA THR A 282 -20.78 -6.76 16.21
C THR A 282 -20.87 -5.59 15.25
N ASP A 283 -21.68 -5.72 14.20
CA ASP A 283 -22.00 -4.62 13.29
C ASP A 283 -23.41 -4.09 13.53
N ALA A 284 -23.52 -3.04 14.34
CA ALA A 284 -24.78 -2.37 14.65
C ALA A 284 -25.51 -1.88 13.39
N THR A 285 -24.79 -1.50 12.33
CA THR A 285 -25.40 -0.97 11.11
C THR A 285 -26.11 -2.04 10.29
N LEU A 286 -25.61 -3.28 10.31
CA LEU A 286 -26.24 -4.42 9.64
C LEU A 286 -27.39 -4.97 10.49
N ILE A 287 -27.22 -5.03 11.81
CA ILE A 287 -28.28 -5.43 12.75
C ILE A 287 -29.49 -4.50 12.60
N ALA A 288 -29.27 -3.19 12.54
CA ALA A 288 -30.35 -2.21 12.35
C ALA A 288 -31.08 -2.36 11.01
N ARG A 289 -30.47 -3.00 10.01
CA ARG A 289 -31.10 -3.31 8.71
C ARG A 289 -31.84 -4.64 8.70
N GLY A 290 -31.91 -5.33 9.84
CA GLY A 290 -32.52 -6.66 9.95
C GLY A 290 -31.65 -7.78 9.35
N TRP A 291 -30.38 -7.52 9.06
CA TRP A 291 -29.47 -8.57 8.60
C TRP A 291 -29.10 -9.48 9.78
N ASN A 292 -28.94 -10.77 9.54
CA ASN A 292 -28.44 -11.72 10.54
C ASN A 292 -27.48 -12.71 9.88
N ALA A 293 -26.18 -12.49 10.08
CA ALA A 293 -25.14 -13.35 9.55
C ALA A 293 -24.01 -13.44 10.58
N THR A 294 -23.81 -14.62 11.14
CA THR A 294 -22.80 -14.84 12.18
C THR A 294 -21.62 -15.64 11.62
N ALA A 295 -20.41 -15.34 12.09
CA ALA A 295 -19.23 -16.13 11.77
C ALA A 295 -18.47 -16.48 13.06
N ILE A 296 -17.92 -17.69 13.10
CA ILE A 296 -17.06 -18.16 14.19
C ILE A 296 -15.67 -18.37 13.60
N VAL A 297 -14.66 -17.76 14.22
CA VAL A 297 -13.25 -17.87 13.83
C VAL A 297 -12.50 -18.57 14.95
N GLU A 298 -11.95 -19.73 14.66
CA GLU A 298 -11.09 -20.44 15.61
C GLU A 298 -9.67 -19.90 15.55
N ALA A 299 -9.10 -19.59 16.72
CA ALA A 299 -7.77 -19.04 16.86
C ALA A 299 -6.94 -19.90 17.82
N ALA A 300 -5.95 -20.61 17.26
CA ALA A 300 -5.12 -21.56 18.02
C ALA A 300 -4.10 -20.89 18.96
N ASP A 301 -3.73 -19.63 18.72
CA ASP A 301 -2.61 -18.94 19.37
C ASP A 301 -3.01 -17.73 20.23
N LEU A 302 -4.22 -17.75 20.82
CA LEU A 302 -4.69 -16.67 21.70
C LEU A 302 -3.94 -16.66 23.05
N ARG A 303 -3.29 -15.55 23.38
CA ARG A 303 -2.57 -15.38 24.66
C ARG A 303 -3.43 -14.75 25.75
N GLY A 304 -4.59 -14.19 25.41
CA GLY A 304 -5.51 -13.57 26.38
C GLY A 304 -6.72 -12.89 25.74
N GLN A 305 -7.64 -12.44 26.59
CA GLN A 305 -8.92 -11.83 26.20
C GLN A 305 -8.77 -10.59 25.31
N VAL A 306 -7.80 -9.73 25.63
CA VAL A 306 -7.55 -8.49 24.87
C VAL A 306 -7.12 -8.79 23.43
N GLU A 307 -6.30 -9.83 23.25
CA GLU A 307 -5.89 -10.26 21.91
C GLU A 307 -7.07 -10.84 21.11
N ALA A 308 -7.93 -11.63 21.78
CA ALA A 308 -9.13 -12.17 21.15
C ALA A 308 -10.09 -11.06 20.68
N GLN A 309 -10.32 -10.04 21.53
CA GLN A 309 -11.15 -8.89 21.14
C GLN A 309 -10.54 -8.13 19.97
N ARG A 310 -9.23 -7.87 19.99
CA ARG A 310 -8.54 -7.22 18.87
C ARG A 310 -8.69 -8.00 17.57
N ARG A 311 -8.58 -9.33 17.60
CA ARG A 311 -8.78 -10.17 16.42
C ARG A 311 -10.23 -10.15 15.93
N ALA A 312 -11.21 -10.12 16.84
CA ALA A 312 -12.62 -10.01 16.48
C ALA A 312 -12.90 -8.66 15.78
N ASP A 313 -12.39 -7.56 16.34
CA ASP A 313 -12.53 -6.22 15.76
C ASP A 313 -11.83 -6.14 14.39
N LEU A 314 -10.65 -6.75 14.26
CA LEU A 314 -9.90 -6.80 13.01
C LEU A 314 -10.64 -7.60 11.93
N ALA A 315 -11.14 -8.78 12.29
CA ALA A 315 -11.93 -9.62 11.39
C ALA A 315 -13.22 -8.90 10.94
N MET A 316 -13.91 -8.21 11.86
CA MET A 316 -15.09 -7.40 11.52
C MET A 316 -14.75 -6.26 10.56
N SER A 317 -13.62 -5.60 10.80
CA SER A 317 -13.15 -4.51 9.95
C SER A 317 -12.78 -5.04 8.56
N ALA A 318 -12.05 -6.15 8.47
CA ALA A 318 -11.70 -6.81 7.20
C ALA A 318 -12.94 -7.25 6.43
N ALA A 319 -13.93 -7.82 7.11
CA ALA A 319 -15.23 -8.20 6.53
C ALA A 319 -15.97 -6.99 5.93
N ARG A 320 -16.02 -5.87 6.67
CA ARG A 320 -16.62 -4.60 6.20
C ARG A 320 -15.91 -4.05 4.97
N LEU A 321 -14.59 -4.14 4.94
CA LEU A 321 -13.78 -3.70 3.82
C LEU A 321 -14.02 -4.57 2.58
N ALA A 322 -14.01 -5.90 2.73
CA ALA A 322 -14.21 -6.85 1.63
C ALA A 322 -15.60 -6.76 0.98
N ALA A 323 -16.58 -6.26 1.74
CA ALA A 323 -17.97 -6.12 1.32
C ALA A 323 -18.22 -5.04 0.25
N PHE A 324 -17.31 -4.07 0.10
CA PHE A 324 -17.49 -2.97 -0.84
C PHE A 324 -16.19 -2.61 -1.54
N GLU A 325 -16.20 -2.67 -2.87
CA GLU A 325 -15.10 -2.25 -3.71
C GLU A 325 -15.62 -1.50 -4.93
N VAL A 326 -14.91 -0.46 -5.33
CA VAL A 326 -15.14 0.27 -6.57
C VAL A 326 -13.84 0.22 -7.37
N GLN A 327 -13.90 -0.28 -8.60
CA GLN A 327 -12.78 -0.24 -9.52
C GLN A 327 -13.06 0.81 -10.58
N VAL A 328 -12.09 1.68 -10.83
CA VAL A 328 -12.20 2.76 -11.80
C VAL A 328 -11.00 2.71 -12.73
N LYS A 329 -11.24 2.76 -14.03
CA LYS A 329 -10.21 3.00 -15.02
C LYS A 329 -10.34 4.41 -15.57
N ILE A 330 -9.29 5.21 -15.46
CA ILE A 330 -9.23 6.56 -16.00
C ILE A 330 -8.24 6.66 -17.16
N SER A 331 -8.47 7.60 -18.08
CA SER A 331 -7.46 7.94 -19.09
C SER A 331 -6.37 8.85 -18.52
N GLY A 332 -5.12 8.56 -18.89
CA GLY A 332 -3.94 9.24 -18.34
C GLY A 332 -3.55 8.71 -16.96
N HIS A 333 -2.62 9.42 -16.31
CA HIS A 333 -2.10 9.06 -14.97
C HIS A 333 -2.59 9.92 -13.82
N GLY A 334 -3.51 10.82 -14.11
CA GLY A 334 -4.03 11.78 -13.15
C GLY A 334 -5.07 12.69 -13.78
N GLN A 335 -5.28 13.83 -13.14
CA GLN A 335 -6.18 14.89 -13.59
C GLN A 335 -5.45 16.23 -13.49
N GLY A 336 -5.20 16.88 -14.63
CA GLY A 336 -4.36 18.08 -14.68
C GLY A 336 -2.97 17.82 -14.10
N ALA A 337 -2.49 18.70 -13.23
CA ALA A 337 -1.20 18.52 -12.55
C ALA A 337 -1.20 17.46 -11.42
N SER A 338 -2.37 16.91 -11.07
CA SER A 338 -2.50 15.96 -9.95
C SER A 338 -2.42 14.53 -10.44
N MET A 339 -1.30 13.86 -10.17
CA MET A 339 -1.12 12.44 -10.43
C MET A 339 -1.95 11.59 -9.45
N ALA A 340 -2.51 10.47 -9.93
CA ALA A 340 -3.23 9.55 -9.09
C ALA A 340 -2.30 8.88 -8.07
N ALA A 341 -2.69 8.92 -6.80
CA ALA A 341 -1.92 8.37 -5.69
C ALA A 341 -2.79 7.46 -4.82
N MET A 342 -2.15 6.51 -4.14
CA MET A 342 -2.77 5.77 -3.05
C MET A 342 -2.84 6.63 -1.79
N ASP A 343 -3.56 6.13 -0.77
CA ASP A 343 -3.75 6.83 0.51
C ASP A 343 -4.36 8.23 0.31
N ARG A 344 -5.27 8.33 -0.66
CA ARG A 344 -5.97 9.58 -0.98
C ARG A 344 -7.46 9.38 -1.10
N ASN A 345 -8.21 10.36 -0.60
CA ASN A 345 -9.63 10.47 -0.89
C ASN A 345 -9.82 10.85 -2.38
N VAL A 346 -10.82 10.26 -3.02
CA VAL A 346 -11.21 10.52 -4.41
C VAL A 346 -12.72 10.80 -4.44
N ALA A 347 -13.11 11.86 -5.12
CA ALA A 347 -14.52 12.16 -5.40
C ALA A 347 -14.90 11.52 -6.74
N ILE A 348 -16.04 10.82 -6.76
CA ILE A 348 -16.57 10.17 -7.95
C ILE A 348 -18.00 10.62 -8.22
N HIS A 349 -18.22 11.04 -9.45
CA HIS A 349 -19.54 11.24 -10.04
C HIS A 349 -19.73 10.26 -11.20
N ALA A 350 -20.32 9.11 -10.89
CA ALA A 350 -20.69 8.06 -11.84
C ALA A 350 -22.12 7.55 -11.50
N PRO A 351 -23.17 8.31 -11.86
CA PRO A 351 -24.56 7.98 -11.59
C PRO A 351 -24.98 6.57 -12.04
N GLU A 352 -24.50 6.14 -13.20
CA GLU A 352 -24.72 4.83 -13.81
C GLU A 352 -24.18 3.67 -12.97
N ALA A 353 -23.07 3.87 -12.25
CA ALA A 353 -22.56 2.92 -11.27
C ALA A 353 -23.21 3.08 -9.88
N GLY A 354 -24.21 3.97 -9.76
CA GLY A 354 -24.85 4.33 -8.50
C GLY A 354 -23.95 5.09 -7.54
N LEU A 355 -22.94 5.81 -8.04
CA LEU A 355 -21.99 6.61 -7.29
C LEU A 355 -22.23 8.10 -7.59
N ARG A 356 -23.17 8.73 -6.88
CA ARG A 356 -23.50 10.15 -7.07
C ARG A 356 -22.73 10.98 -6.04
N ASN A 357 -21.74 11.76 -6.47
CA ASN A 357 -20.90 12.60 -5.60
C ASN A 357 -20.31 11.82 -4.42
N SER A 358 -19.91 10.57 -4.68
CA SER A 358 -19.42 9.67 -3.64
C SER A 358 -17.95 9.94 -3.36
N ARG A 359 -17.60 10.08 -2.07
CA ARG A 359 -16.20 10.13 -1.63
C ARG A 359 -15.75 8.74 -1.22
N VAL A 360 -14.71 8.26 -1.87
CA VAL A 360 -14.10 6.94 -1.66
C VAL A 360 -12.60 7.11 -1.38
N TYR A 361 -11.97 6.08 -0.84
CA TYR A 361 -10.56 6.10 -0.46
C TYR A 361 -9.76 5.15 -1.35
N CYS A 362 -8.65 5.63 -1.90
CA CYS A 362 -7.81 4.89 -2.84
C CYS A 362 -6.80 3.98 -2.11
N ILE A 363 -6.97 2.67 -2.27
CA ILE A 363 -6.09 1.67 -1.67
C ILE A 363 -5.11 1.07 -2.66
N ARG A 364 -5.39 1.12 -3.96
CA ARG A 364 -4.51 0.58 -5.00
C ARG A 364 -4.58 1.45 -6.24
N ARG A 365 -3.42 1.64 -6.87
CA ARG A 365 -3.28 2.28 -8.18
C ARG A 365 -2.42 1.41 -9.08
N SER A 366 -2.74 1.38 -10.36
CA SER A 366 -1.92 0.75 -11.41
C SER A 366 -1.82 1.71 -12.58
N PHE A 367 -0.60 2.18 -12.87
CA PHE A 367 -0.31 2.93 -14.08
C PHE A 367 -0.01 1.98 -15.22
N GLU A 368 -0.78 2.07 -16.29
CA GLU A 368 -0.72 1.18 -17.43
C GLU A 368 -0.48 1.96 -18.72
N HIS A 369 0.39 1.43 -19.56
CA HIS A 369 0.44 1.81 -20.96
C HIS A 369 0.55 0.59 -21.84
N SER A 370 -0.18 0.60 -22.94
CA SER A 370 -0.02 -0.40 -24.00
C SER A 370 -0.36 0.23 -25.35
N ARG A 371 0.14 -0.38 -26.43
CA ARG A 371 -0.16 0.08 -27.80
C ARG A 371 -1.65 0.10 -28.12
N GLN A 372 -2.43 -0.87 -27.62
CA GLN A 372 -3.87 -0.98 -27.89
C GLN A 372 -4.71 -0.17 -26.90
N GLY A 373 -4.36 -0.18 -25.61
CA GLY A 373 -5.13 0.49 -24.56
C GLY A 373 -4.77 1.97 -24.35
N GLY A 374 -3.67 2.44 -24.94
CA GLY A 374 -3.12 3.77 -24.64
C GLY A 374 -2.65 3.86 -23.19
N THR A 375 -2.65 5.08 -22.65
CA THR A 375 -2.25 5.38 -21.28
C THR A 375 -3.48 5.40 -20.36
N LEU A 376 -3.49 4.52 -19.37
CA LEU A 376 -4.61 4.33 -18.44
C LEU A 376 -4.11 4.23 -17.01
N THR A 377 -5.01 4.50 -16.07
CA THR A 377 -4.79 4.22 -14.65
C THR A 377 -5.97 3.49 -14.07
N SER A 378 -5.69 2.36 -13.45
CA SER A 378 -6.67 1.58 -12.72
C SER A 378 -6.57 1.90 -11.23
N LEU A 379 -7.69 2.25 -10.61
CA LEU A 379 -7.81 2.58 -9.19
C LEU A 379 -8.74 1.59 -8.51
N THR A 380 -8.33 1.04 -7.37
CA THR A 380 -9.21 0.30 -6.48
C THR A 380 -9.52 1.15 -5.27
N LEU A 381 -10.81 1.38 -5.06
CA LEU A 381 -11.34 2.34 -4.13
C LEU A 381 -12.29 1.63 -3.15
N VAL A 382 -12.23 2.02 -1.90
CA VAL A 382 -13.05 1.47 -0.82
C VAL A 382 -13.83 2.57 -0.14
N ARG A 383 -14.77 2.18 0.73
CA ARG A 383 -15.50 3.13 1.55
C ARG A 383 -14.54 3.92 2.44
N ARG A 384 -14.67 5.24 2.37
CA ARG A 384 -13.92 6.17 3.22
C ARG A 384 -14.12 5.84 4.69
N GLY A 385 -13.03 5.87 5.47
CA GLY A 385 -13.05 5.62 6.92
C GLY A 385 -13.20 4.16 7.34
N LEU A 386 -13.31 3.21 6.40
CA LEU A 386 -13.27 1.78 6.72
C LEU A 386 -11.86 1.17 6.66
N TRP A 387 -10.95 1.81 5.93
CA TRP A 387 -9.57 1.37 5.86
C TRP A 387 -8.86 1.72 7.17
N SER A 388 -8.31 0.71 7.83
CA SER A 388 -7.49 0.87 9.03
C SER A 388 -6.35 -0.14 9.01
N ALA A 389 -5.28 0.19 9.71
CA ALA A 389 -4.12 -0.68 9.81
C ALA A 389 -4.44 -2.07 10.37
N GLY A 390 -3.91 -3.10 9.71
CA GLY A 390 -4.09 -4.51 10.04
C GLY A 390 -4.99 -5.29 9.09
N GLN A 391 -5.62 -4.62 8.12
CA GLN A 391 -6.47 -5.25 7.10
C GLN A 391 -5.68 -5.83 5.92
#